data_AF-A0A392UZ85-F1
#
_entry.id   AF-A0A392UZ85-F1
#
_cell.length_a   1.000
_cell.length_b   1.000
_cell.length_c   1.000
_cell.angle_alpha   90.00
_cell.angle_beta   90.00
_cell.angle_gamma   90.00
#
_symmetry.space_group_name_H-M   'P 1'
#
loop_
_entity.id
_entity.type
_entity.pdbx_description
1 polymer ?
#
loop_
_entity_poly.entity_id
_entity_poly.type
_entity_poly.pdbx_seq_one_letter_code
_entity_poly.pdbx_strand_id
1 'polypeptide(L)' 'DDIQVKENLTVETLPLRIEGREMKKLRNKDISSVKVIWGGPAGEYATWELESKMRESYPELFSGNFRGRKFF' A
#
# COMPACT_ATOMS: atom_id res chain seq x y z
N ASP A 1 16.22 -31.93 -11.47
CA ASP A 1 15.95 -30.48 -11.45
C ASP A 1 14.75 -30.20 -10.56
N ASP A 2 15.01 -29.94 -9.29
CA ASP A 2 13.99 -29.64 -8.28
C ASP A 2 13.81 -28.11 -8.18
N ILE A 3 12.87 -27.57 -8.94
CA ILE A 3 12.45 -26.17 -8.80
C ILE A 3 11.32 -26.14 -7.75
N GLN A 4 11.70 -26.13 -6.47
CA GLN A 4 10.77 -25.84 -5.38
C GLN A 4 10.57 -24.32 -5.27
N VAL A 5 9.66 -23.76 -6.06
CA VAL A 5 9.16 -22.39 -5.80
C VAL A 5 7.93 -22.52 -4.94
N LYS A 6 8.11 -22.29 -3.63
CA LYS A 6 7.04 -22.22 -2.65
C LYS A 6 5.92 -21.32 -3.17
N GLU A 7 4.69 -21.82 -3.10
CA GLU A 7 3.43 -21.21 -3.56
C GLU A 7 2.99 -19.98 -2.73
N ASN A 8 3.94 -19.15 -2.32
CA ASN A 8 3.70 -17.90 -1.63
C ASN A 8 4.43 -16.78 -2.38
N LEU A 9 3.98 -16.47 -3.60
CA LEU A 9 4.35 -15.26 -4.35
C LEU A 9 3.79 -13.97 -3.69
N THR A 10 3.57 -13.98 -2.39
CA THR A 10 3.44 -12.77 -1.58
C THR A 10 4.83 -12.14 -1.57
N VAL A 11 5.15 -11.39 -2.62
CA VAL A 11 6.25 -10.43 -2.56
C VAL A 11 5.91 -9.58 -1.34
N GLU A 12 6.69 -9.72 -0.26
CA GLU A 12 6.53 -8.96 0.98
C GLU A 12 6.74 -7.48 0.65
N THR A 13 5.69 -6.87 0.13
CA THR A 13 5.69 -5.51 -0.36
C THR A 13 5.17 -4.68 0.78
N LEU A 14 6.10 -3.97 1.42
CA LEU A 14 5.78 -3.12 2.55
C LEU A 14 5.31 -1.76 2.01
N PRO A 15 4.18 -1.24 2.49
CA PRO A 15 3.74 0.08 2.11
C PRO A 15 4.70 1.10 2.75
N LEU A 16 5.32 1.91 1.90
CA LEU A 16 6.32 2.90 2.28
C LEU A 16 5.72 4.23 2.65
N ARG A 17 4.66 4.67 1.95
CA ARG A 17 4.00 5.96 2.20
C ARG A 17 2.72 6.08 1.40
N ILE A 18 1.84 6.96 1.86
CA ILE A 18 0.71 7.45 1.06
C ILE A 18 1.16 8.71 0.35
N GLU A 19 1.11 8.70 -0.98
CA GLU A 19 1.49 9.84 -1.81
C GLU A 19 0.29 10.73 -2.16
N GLY A 20 -0.91 10.17 -2.17
CA GLY A 20 -2.11 10.92 -2.55
C GLY A 20 -3.39 10.30 -2.00
N ARG A 21 -4.45 11.11 -2.00
CA ARG A 21 -5.79 10.71 -1.60
C ARG A 21 -6.77 11.23 -2.65
N GLU A 22 -7.66 10.36 -3.10
CA GLU A 22 -8.73 10.70 -4.02
C GLU A 22 -10.07 10.22 -3.43
N MET A 23 -11.08 11.08 -3.47
CA MET A 23 -12.45 10.70 -3.09
C MET A 23 -13.31 10.71 -4.34
N LYS A 24 -13.84 9.54 -4.70
CA LYS A 24 -14.78 9.37 -5.79
C LYS A 24 -16.20 9.32 -5.25
N LYS A 25 -16.98 10.34 -5.60
CA LYS A 25 -18.42 10.38 -5.30
C LYS A 25 -19.16 9.58 -6.38
N LEU A 26 -19.77 8.48 -5.98
CA LEU A 26 -20.71 7.74 -6.80
C LEU A 26 -22.14 8.15 -6.43
N ARG A 27 -23.10 7.83 -7.30
CA ARG A 27 -24.51 8.22 -7.16
C ARG A 27 -25.11 7.90 -5.78
N ASN A 28 -24.63 6.83 -5.13
CA ASN A 28 -25.19 6.32 -3.88
C ASN A 28 -24.13 6.15 -2.76
N LYS A 29 -22.86 6.45 -3.01
CA LYS A 29 -21.79 6.27 -2.02
C LYS A 29 -20.54 7.08 -2.35
N ASP A 30 -19.82 7.45 -1.31
CA ASP A 30 -18.49 8.03 -1.43
C ASP A 30 -17.43 6.94 -1.22
N ILE A 31 -16.52 6.80 -2.17
CA ILE A 31 -15.37 5.90 -2.07
C ILE A 31 -14.12 6.75 -1.90
N SER A 32 -13.40 6.54 -0.80
CA SER A 32 -12.08 7.15 -0.61
C SER A 32 -10.98 6.14 -0.94
N SER A 33 -10.07 6.53 -1.81
CA SER A 33 -8.89 5.78 -2.22
C SER A 33 -7.63 6.55 -1.89
N VAL A 34 -6.57 5.84 -1.54
CA VAL A 34 -5.25 6.40 -1.29
C VAL A 34 -4.24 5.78 -2.25
N LYS A 35 -3.34 6.62 -2.76
CA LYS A 35 -2.21 6.18 -3.57
C LYS A 35 -1.10 5.75 -2.61
N VAL A 36 -0.84 4.45 -2.56
CA VAL A 36 0.15 3.84 -1.68
C VAL A 36 1.37 3.51 -2.50
N ILE A 37 2.54 3.95 -2.03
CA ILE A 37 3.83 3.54 -2.58
C ILE A 37 4.27 2.28 -1.83
N TRP A 38 4.63 1.25 -2.57
CA TRP A 38 5.10 -0.03 -2.07
C TRP A 38 6.57 -0.21 -2.42
N GLY A 39 7.35 -0.74 -1.49
CA GLY A 39 8.72 -1.17 -1.75
C GLY A 39 8.70 -2.61 -2.26
N GLY A 40 9.26 -2.85 -3.44
CA GLY A 40 9.40 -4.18 -4.02
C GLY A 40 10.82 -4.47 -4.52
N PRO A 41 11.10 -5.73 -4.91
CA PRO A 41 12.41 -6.15 -5.42
C PRO A 41 12.86 -5.41 -6.68
N ALA A 42 11.90 -4.92 -7.47
CA ALA A 42 12.15 -4.15 -8.69
C ALA A 42 12.12 -2.62 -8.47
N GLY A 43 12.01 -2.16 -7.23
CA GLY A 43 11.93 -0.74 -6.86
C GLY A 43 10.59 -0.34 -6.25
N GLU A 44 10.37 0.96 -6.15
CA GLU A 44 9.09 1.53 -5.67
C GLU A 44 8.03 1.44 -6.78
N TYR A 45 6.83 1.01 -6.41
CA TYR A 45 5.66 1.08 -7.30
C TYR A 45 4.44 1.62 -6.56
N ALA A 46 3.46 2.14 -7.29
CA ALA A 46 2.29 2.78 -6.71
C ALA A 46 0.99 2.03 -7.06
N THR A 47 0.13 1.82 -6.08
CA THR A 47 -1.24 1.32 -6.30
C THR A 47 -2.28 2.23 -5.65
N TRP A 48 -3.52 2.16 -6.15
CA TRP A 48 -4.67 2.84 -5.55
C TRP A 48 -5.45 1.83 -4.70
N GLU A 49 -5.36 1.97 -3.38
CA GLU A 49 -6.08 1.11 -2.43
C GLU A 49 -7.22 1.88 -1.75
N LEU A 50 -8.21 1.16 -1.24
CA LEU A 50 -9.27 1.77 -0.44
C LEU A 50 -8.70 2.32 0.86
N GLU A 51 -9.05 3.56 1.19
CA GLU A 51 -8.57 4.20 2.41
C GLU A 51 -9.00 3.45 3.67
N SER A 52 -10.25 2.96 3.72
CA SER A 52 -10.75 2.22 4.88
C SER A 52 -9.92 0.96 5.12
N LYS A 53 -9.59 0.22 4.05
CA LYS A 53 -8.75 -0.98 4.12
C LYS A 53 -7.34 -0.64 4.57
N MET A 54 -6.73 0.40 4.00
CA MET A 54 -5.39 0.82 4.39
C MET A 54 -5.32 1.35 5.81
N ARG A 55 -6.37 2.00 6.31
CA ARG A 55 -6.46 2.43 7.72
C ARG A 55 -6.57 1.25 8.68
N GLU A 56 -7.23 0.17 8.27
CA GLU A 56 -7.37 -1.04 9.09
C GLU A 56 -6.07 -1.86 9.08
N SER A 57 -5.46 -2.05 7.91
CA SER A 57 -4.24 -2.87 7.74
C SER A 57 -2.95 -2.12 8.11
N TYR A 58 -2.87 -0.82 7.84
CA TYR A 58 -1.67 0.01 8.00
C TYR A 58 -2.01 1.40 8.59
N PRO A 59 -2.61 1.47 9.79
CA PRO A 59 -3.01 2.72 10.44
C PRO A 59 -1.84 3.71 10.64
N GLU A 60 -0.63 3.20 10.76
CA GLU A 60 0.59 3.98 10.95
C GLU A 60 0.89 4.91 9.77
N LEU A 61 0.52 4.54 8.54
CA LEU A 61 0.70 5.37 7.34
C LEU A 61 -0.13 6.66 7.39
N PHE A 62 -1.21 6.65 8.18
CA PHE A 62 -2.13 7.79 8.33
C PHE A 62 -1.81 8.65 9.54
N SER A 63 -0.92 8.20 10.42
CA SER A 63 -0.71 8.81 11.74
C SER A 63 0.22 10.04 11.73
N GLY A 64 0.51 10.64 10.57
CA GLY A 64 1.31 11.87 10.41
C GLY A 64 2.81 11.75 10.80
N ASN A 65 3.16 10.71 11.54
CA ASN A 65 4.50 10.38 12.02
C ASN A 65 5.20 9.32 11.15
N PHE A 66 4.59 8.89 10.04
CA PHE A 66 5.25 8.01 9.06
C PHE A 66 6.30 8.79 8.26
N ARG A 67 7.33 9.26 8.97
CA ARG A 67 8.60 9.64 8.36
C ARG A 67 9.21 8.33 7.89
N GLY A 68 9.04 8.03 6.60
CA GLY A 68 9.43 6.77 5.97
C GLY A 68 10.65 6.19 6.66
N ARG A 69 10.45 5.07 7.38
CA ARG A 69 11.53 4.39 8.08
C ARG A 69 12.60 4.13 7.04
N LYS A 70 13.75 4.75 7.26
CA LYS A 70 14.93 4.64 6.41
C LYS A 70 15.48 3.25 6.65
N PHE A 71 14.94 2.27 5.94
CA PHE A 71 15.58 0.98 5.80
C PHE A 71 16.71 1.21 4.81
N PHE A 72 17.89 1.52 5.35
CA PHE A 72 19.16 1.37 4.65
C PHE A 72 19.66 -0.05 4.89
#